data_AF-A0A3C0MGS2-F1
#
_entry.id   AF-A0A3C0MGS2-F1
#
_cell.length_a   1.000
_cell.length_b   1.000
_cell.length_c   1.000
_cell.angle_alpha   90.00
_cell.angle_beta   90.00
_cell.angle_gamma   90.00
#
_symmetry.space_group_name_H-M   'P 1'
#
loop_
_entity.id
_entity.type
_entity.pdbx_description
1 polymer ?
#
loop_
_entity_poly.entity_id
_entity_poly.type
_entity_poly.pdbx_seq_one_letter_code
_entity_poly.pdbx_strand_id
1 'polypeptide(L)'
;MFAGVLGSGLGLIIASNLSEEELYDWGWRIPFILGLIIAPVGLYVRMALPETLDEAQAHKSGTEVLRVLFTRNWGAIVLAVLCILGPTVSTYVSGYMTTYAIKTLNQPANVGMYVTMCGYIATLAGIPLAAWAADRVGARLSV
;
A
#
# COMPACT_ATOMS: atom_id res chain seq x y z
N MET A 1 2.35 2.16 -0.84
CA MET A 1 3.09 3.39 -0.47
C MET A 1 2.49 4.66 -1.07
N PHE A 2 2.26 4.75 -2.39
CA PHE A 2 1.61 5.93 -3.01
C PHE A 2 0.26 6.31 -2.37
N ALA A 3 -0.61 5.32 -2.14
CA ALA A 3 -1.87 5.54 -1.43
C ALA A 3 -1.66 6.09 0.00
N GLY A 4 -0.59 5.67 0.69
CA GLY A 4 -0.24 6.16 2.02
C GLY A 4 0.22 7.63 2.01
N VAL A 5 1.00 8.03 1.00
CA VAL A 5 1.40 9.44 0.80
C VAL A 5 0.17 10.30 0.49
N LEU A 6 -0.65 9.89 -0.47
CA LEU A 6 -1.85 10.64 -0.85
C LEU A 6 -2.84 10.73 0.30
N GLY A 7 -3.08 9.62 1.01
CA GLY A 7 -3.97 9.59 2.16
C GLY A 7 -3.48 10.43 3.33
N SER A 8 -2.20 10.34 3.69
CA SER A 8 -1.61 11.13 4.77
C SER A 8 -1.54 12.62 4.40
N GLY A 9 -1.26 12.94 3.13
CA GLY A 9 -1.25 14.31 2.62
C GLY A 9 -2.63 14.95 2.62
N LEU A 10 -3.65 14.24 2.14
CA LEU A 10 -5.05 14.68 2.23
C LEU A 10 -5.47 14.88 3.69
N GLY A 11 -5.15 13.93 4.56
CA GLY A 11 -5.43 14.05 6.00
C GLY A 11 -4.75 15.27 6.63
N LEU A 12 -3.49 15.52 6.28
CA LEU A 12 -2.73 16.68 6.77
C LEU A 12 -3.35 18.00 6.31
N ILE A 13 -3.76 18.11 5.04
CA ILE A 13 -4.42 19.32 4.52
C ILE A 13 -5.72 19.59 5.29
N ILE A 14 -6.53 18.56 5.54
CA ILE A 14 -7.77 18.72 6.29
C ILE A 14 -7.46 19.11 7.75
N ALA A 15 -6.55 18.38 8.40
CA ALA A 15 -6.17 18.61 9.79
C ALA A 15 -5.43 19.95 10.05
N SER A 16 -4.84 20.57 9.01
CA SER A 16 -4.21 21.88 9.12
C SER A 16 -5.17 23.04 8.90
N ASN A 17 -6.30 22.82 8.22
CA ASN A 17 -7.25 23.86 7.84
C ASN A 17 -8.54 23.84 8.68
N LEU A 18 -8.87 22.72 9.33
CA LEU A 18 -10.05 22.58 10.18
C LEU A 18 -9.63 22.49 11.66
N SER A 19 -10.47 23.03 12.52
CA SER A 19 -10.40 22.74 13.96
C SER A 19 -10.76 21.28 14.25
N GLU A 20 -10.37 20.78 15.42
CA GLU A 20 -10.66 19.40 15.81
C GLU A 20 -12.17 19.12 15.85
N GLU A 21 -12.97 20.09 16.28
CA GLU A 21 -14.43 20.01 16.32
C GLU A 21 -15.04 19.88 14.90
N GLU A 22 -14.60 20.71 13.95
CA GLU A 22 -15.05 20.67 12.56
C GLU A 22 -14.61 19.39 11.83
N LEU A 23 -13.43 18.86 12.19
CA LEU A 23 -12.92 17.62 11.63
C LEU A 23 -13.83 16.43 11.96
N TYR A 24 -14.29 16.35 13.22
CA TYR A 24 -15.20 15.31 13.68
C TYR A 24 -16.66 15.54 13.24
N ASP A 25 -17.07 16.79 13.06
CA ASP A 25 -18.42 17.12 12.60
C ASP A 25 -18.62 16.76 11.11
N TRP A 26 -17.77 17.31 10.23
CA TRP A 26 -17.95 17.18 8.78
C TRP A 26 -16.68 16.89 7.98
N GLY A 27 -15.49 17.25 8.50
CA GLY A 27 -14.22 17.12 7.78
C GLY A 27 -13.91 15.68 7.35
N TRP A 28 -14.34 14.68 8.14
CA TRP A 28 -14.22 13.26 7.82
C TRP A 28 -14.91 12.83 6.53
N ARG A 29 -15.89 13.60 6.01
CA ARG A 29 -16.62 13.27 4.78
C ARG A 29 -15.80 13.49 3.51
N ILE A 30 -14.82 14.39 3.52
CA ILE A 30 -14.00 14.74 2.36
C ILE A 30 -13.26 13.50 1.80
N PRO A 31 -12.54 12.68 2.60
CA PRO A 31 -11.93 11.44 2.13
C PRO A 31 -12.92 10.46 1.48
N PHE A 32 -14.14 10.35 2.00
CA PHE A 32 -15.15 9.43 1.46
C PHE A 32 -15.68 9.88 0.10
N ILE A 33 -15.94 11.17 -0.08
CA ILE A 33 -16.36 11.72 -1.37
C ILE A 33 -15.26 11.52 -2.42
N LEU A 34 -14.01 11.78 -2.06
CA LEU A 34 -12.86 11.51 -2.94
C LEU A 34 -12.75 10.03 -3.29
N GLY A 35 -12.91 9.13 -2.31
CA GLY A 35 -12.94 7.68 -2.53
C GLY A 35 -14.06 7.24 -3.46
N LEU A 36 -15.24 7.85 -3.37
CA LEU A 36 -16.39 7.54 -4.22
C LEU A 36 -16.14 7.91 -5.69
N ILE A 37 -15.39 8.99 -5.95
CA ILE A 37 -15.00 9.40 -7.31
C ILE A 37 -13.94 8.46 -7.92
N ILE A 38 -13.13 7.79 -7.10
CA ILE A 38 -12.14 6.82 -7.60
C ILE A 38 -12.84 5.58 -8.20
N ALA A 39 -14.01 5.18 -7.68
CA ALA A 39 -14.74 4.01 -8.16
C ALA A 39 -15.13 4.07 -9.66
N PRO A 40 -15.77 5.13 -10.19
CA PRO A 40 -16.08 5.23 -11.62
C PRO A 40 -14.81 5.33 -12.49
N VAL A 41 -13.74 5.96 -11.99
CA VAL A 41 -12.45 5.96 -12.70
C VAL A 41 -11.90 4.54 -12.83
N GLY A 42 -11.96 3.74 -11.76
CA GLY A 42 -11.57 2.33 -11.79
C GLY A 42 -12.42 1.50 -12.77
N LEU A 43 -13.72 1.78 -12.86
CA LEU A 43 -14.61 1.15 -13.83
C LEU A 43 -14.26 1.55 -15.27
N TYR A 44 -13.99 2.83 -15.51
CA TYR A 44 -13.59 3.33 -16.83
C TYR A 44 -12.29 2.68 -17.31
N VAL A 45 -11.28 2.60 -16.44
CA VAL A 45 -10.00 1.93 -16.74
C VAL A 45 -10.23 0.46 -17.05
N ARG A 46 -11.10 -0.24 -16.30
CA ARG A 46 -11.45 -1.64 -16.58
C ARG A 46 -12.12 -1.81 -17.94
N MET A 47 -13.00 -0.89 -18.33
CA MET A 47 -13.67 -0.93 -19.63
C MET A 47 -12.72 -0.67 -20.82
N ALA A 48 -11.60 0.02 -20.58
CA ALA A 48 -10.60 0.32 -21.60
C ALA A 48 -9.51 -0.76 -21.75
N LEU A 49 -9.45 -1.75 -20.83
CA LEU A 49 -8.52 -2.86 -20.94
C LEU A 49 -9.07 -3.89 -21.95
N PRO A 50 -8.33 -4.21 -23.03
CA PRO A 50 -8.71 -5.31 -23.89
C PRO A 50 -8.71 -6.60 -23.07
N GLU A 51 -9.74 -7.44 -23.22
CA GLU A 51 -9.77 -8.74 -22.56
C GLU A 51 -8.62 -9.61 -23.09
N THR A 52 -7.56 -9.74 -22.30
CA THR A 52 -6.41 -10.63 -22.54
C THR A 52 -6.58 -11.98 -21.84
N LEU A 53 -7.81 -12.34 -21.50
CA LEU A 53 -8.11 -13.66 -20.95
C LEU A 53 -8.06 -14.68 -22.08
N ASP A 54 -6.88 -15.26 -22.28
CA ASP A 54 -6.73 -16.51 -23.03
C ASP A 54 -7.69 -17.53 -22.39
N GLU A 55 -8.80 -17.82 -23.07
CA GLU A 55 -9.86 -18.73 -22.58
C GLU A 55 -9.29 -20.11 -22.17
N ALA A 56 -8.14 -20.48 -22.73
CA ALA A 56 -7.38 -21.70 -22.41
C ALA A 56 -6.86 -21.76 -20.95
N GLN A 57 -6.65 -20.63 -20.26
CA GLN A 57 -6.22 -20.61 -18.85
C GLN A 57 -7.37 -20.43 -17.85
N ALA A 58 -8.54 -19.98 -18.31
CA ALA A 58 -9.71 -19.68 -17.46
C ALA A 58 -10.38 -20.93 -16.85
N HIS A 59 -10.02 -22.14 -17.28
CA HIS A 59 -10.64 -23.40 -16.84
C HIS A 59 -9.80 -24.27 -15.91
N LYS A 60 -8.64 -23.80 -15.44
CA LYS A 60 -7.99 -24.48 -14.31
C LYS A 60 -8.77 -24.14 -13.05
N SER A 61 -9.61 -25.08 -12.59
CA SER A 61 -10.30 -24.98 -11.30
C SER A 61 -9.31 -24.51 -10.23
N GLY A 62 -9.68 -23.53 -9.41
CA GLY A 62 -8.79 -22.96 -8.38
C GLY A 62 -8.18 -24.04 -7.47
N THR A 63 -8.86 -25.18 -7.30
CA THR A 63 -8.36 -26.35 -6.58
C THR A 63 -7.17 -27.03 -7.26
N GLU A 64 -7.11 -27.09 -8.59
CA GLU A 64 -6.00 -27.67 -9.36
C GLU A 64 -4.74 -26.81 -9.24
N VAL A 65 -4.91 -25.48 -9.29
CA VAL A 65 -3.83 -24.50 -9.14
C VAL A 65 -3.28 -24.54 -7.71
N LEU A 66 -4.15 -24.56 -6.70
CA LEU A 66 -3.76 -24.71 -5.31
C LEU A 66 -3.06 -26.05 -5.06
N ARG A 67 -3.53 -27.14 -5.65
CA ARG A 67 -2.89 -28.47 -5.51
C ARG A 67 -1.48 -28.48 -6.09
N VAL A 68 -1.26 -27.91 -7.28
CA VAL A 68 0.07 -27.81 -7.90
C VAL A 68 1.00 -26.91 -7.09
N LEU A 69 0.48 -25.78 -6.58
CA LEU A 69 1.22 -24.86 -5.72
C LEU A 69 1.72 -25.54 -4.44
N PHE A 70 0.84 -26.24 -3.72
CA PHE A 70 1.18 -26.90 -2.46
C PHE A 70 2.02 -28.17 -2.64
N THR A 71 1.93 -28.88 -3.77
CA THR A 71 2.66 -30.15 -3.98
C THR A 71 4.01 -29.98 -4.66
N ARG A 72 4.17 -29.00 -5.58
CA ARG A 72 5.38 -28.84 -6.39
C ARG A 72 6.27 -27.69 -5.92
N ASN A 73 5.68 -26.63 -5.36
CA ASN A 73 6.37 -25.34 -5.17
C ASN A 73 6.31 -24.81 -3.72
N TRP A 74 6.06 -25.66 -2.72
CA TRP A 74 5.93 -25.25 -1.31
C TRP A 74 7.12 -24.41 -0.81
N GLY A 75 8.36 -24.79 -1.17
CA GLY A 75 9.56 -24.01 -0.81
C GLY A 75 9.58 -22.61 -1.42
N ALA A 76 9.14 -22.46 -2.67
CA ALA A 76 9.03 -21.15 -3.32
C ALA A 76 7.91 -20.30 -2.71
N ILE A 77 6.81 -20.92 -2.27
CA ILE A 77 5.71 -20.23 -1.58
C ILE A 77 6.19 -19.70 -0.23
N VAL A 78 6.85 -20.53 0.58
CA VAL A 78 7.36 -20.11 1.89
C VAL A 78 8.37 -18.96 1.71
N LEU A 79 9.26 -19.06 0.73
CA LEU A 79 10.23 -18.00 0.45
C LEU A 79 9.55 -16.72 -0.02
N ALA A 80 8.56 -16.79 -0.92
CA ALA A 80 7.77 -15.64 -1.35
C ALA A 80 7.01 -14.99 -0.19
N VAL A 81 6.39 -15.81 0.68
CA VAL A 81 5.70 -15.32 1.88
C VAL A 81 6.69 -14.60 2.79
N LEU A 82 7.83 -15.19 3.11
CA LEU A 82 8.86 -14.56 3.95
C LEU A 82 9.38 -13.24 3.34
N CYS A 83 9.58 -13.20 2.03
CA CYS A 83 10.00 -11.99 1.32
C CYS A 83 8.95 -10.87 1.38
N ILE A 84 7.65 -11.19 1.38
CA ILE A 84 6.56 -10.22 1.46
C ILE A 84 6.26 -9.81 2.90
N LEU A 85 6.44 -10.73 3.86
CA LEU A 85 6.08 -10.54 5.27
C LEU A 85 6.81 -9.34 5.88
N GLY A 86 8.12 -9.22 5.65
CA GLY A 86 8.91 -8.09 6.14
C GLY A 86 8.38 -6.71 5.69
N PRO A 87 8.29 -6.45 4.37
CA PRO A 87 7.71 -5.23 3.82
C PRO A 87 6.27 -4.98 4.30
N THR A 88 5.46 -6.02 4.39
CA THR A 88 4.07 -5.90 4.86
C THR A 88 4.02 -5.46 6.32
N VAL A 89 4.76 -6.10 7.22
CA VAL A 89 4.81 -5.72 8.64
C VAL A 89 5.32 -4.29 8.81
N SER A 90 6.39 -3.92 8.11
CA SER A 90 6.92 -2.55 8.12
C SER A 90 5.88 -1.52 7.69
N THR A 91 5.08 -1.85 6.66
CA THR A 91 3.98 -0.97 6.20
C THR A 91 2.91 -0.80 7.27
N TYR A 92 2.50 -1.88 7.94
CA TYR A 92 1.50 -1.82 9.01
C TYR A 92 2.00 -0.99 10.21
N VAL A 93 3.24 -1.22 10.64
CA VAL A 93 3.85 -0.46 11.74
C VAL A 93 3.94 1.03 11.39
N SER A 94 4.38 1.34 10.17
CA SER A 94 4.46 2.73 9.69
C SER A 94 3.09 3.41 9.65
N GLY A 95 2.04 2.69 9.25
CA GLY A 95 0.67 3.21 9.28
C GLY A 95 0.15 3.46 10.70
N TYR A 96 0.51 2.60 11.65
CA TYR A 96 0.13 2.75 13.06
C TYR A 96 0.87 3.89 13.76
N MET A 97 2.04 4.30 13.26
CA MET A 97 2.85 5.36 13.85
C MET A 97 2.08 6.68 13.98
N THR A 98 1.21 7.01 13.02
CA THR A 98 0.31 8.18 13.11
C THR A 98 -0.59 8.10 14.34
N THR A 99 -1.23 6.94 14.54
CA THR A 99 -2.13 6.71 15.68
C THR A 99 -1.36 6.74 16.99
N TYR A 100 -0.16 6.18 17.02
CA TYR A 100 0.71 6.21 18.19
C TYR A 100 1.11 7.64 18.58
N ALA A 101 1.49 8.48 17.61
CA ALA A 101 1.82 9.89 17.84
C ALA A 101 0.65 10.68 18.43
N ILE A 102 -0.57 10.43 17.94
CA ILE A 102 -1.77 11.11 18.41
C ILE A 102 -2.19 10.58 19.80
N LYS A 103 -2.36 9.26 19.95
CA LYS A 103 -2.94 8.68 21.17
C LYS A 103 -1.97 8.52 22.34
N THR A 104 -0.68 8.35 22.08
CA THR A 104 0.31 8.06 23.13
C THR A 104 1.15 9.28 23.45
N LEU A 105 1.61 10.02 22.44
CA LEU A 105 2.40 11.23 22.62
C LEU A 105 1.56 12.51 22.76
N ASN A 106 0.22 12.41 22.67
CA ASN A 106 -0.72 13.54 22.69
C ASN A 106 -0.31 14.67 21.72
N GLN A 107 0.28 14.30 20.57
CA GLN A 107 0.63 15.26 19.54
C GLN A 107 -0.61 15.60 18.70
N PRO A 108 -0.71 16.84 18.20
CA PRO A 108 -1.78 17.21 17.29
C PRO A 108 -1.69 16.38 15.99
N ALA A 109 -2.86 16.09 15.41
CA ALA A 109 -3.00 15.17 14.28
C ALA A 109 -2.17 15.58 13.05
N ASN A 110 -1.98 16.88 12.85
CA ASN A 110 -1.15 17.45 11.79
C ASN A 110 0.31 16.96 11.85
N VAL A 111 0.94 16.94 13.02
CA VAL A 111 2.32 16.50 13.22
C VAL A 111 2.45 15.00 12.97
N GLY A 112 1.51 14.20 13.50
CA GLY A 112 1.50 12.75 13.29
C GLY A 112 1.36 12.40 11.81
N MET A 113 0.45 13.06 11.09
CA MET A 113 0.24 12.85 9.65
C MET A 113 1.43 13.32 8.81
N TYR A 114 2.10 14.41 9.22
CA TYR A 114 3.30 14.92 8.54
C TYR A 114 4.44 13.91 8.60
N VAL A 115 4.75 13.40 9.81
CA VAL A 115 5.83 12.43 10.02
C VAL A 115 5.57 11.15 9.22
N THR A 116 4.32 10.66 9.22
CA THR A 116 3.95 9.47 8.45
C THR A 116 4.04 9.71 6.94
N MET A 117 3.63 10.88 6.44
CA MET A 117 3.78 11.25 5.04
C MET A 117 5.27 11.24 4.63
N CYS A 118 6.13 11.88 5.42
CA CYS A 118 7.58 11.86 5.21
C CYS A 118 8.14 10.43 5.23
N GLY A 119 7.68 9.57 6.15
CA GLY A 119 8.07 8.16 6.21
C GLY A 119 7.72 7.38 4.95
N TYR A 120 6.51 7.57 4.41
CA TYR A 120 6.09 6.93 3.17
C TYR A 120 6.87 7.45 1.95
N ILE A 121 7.17 8.76 1.89
CA ILE A 121 8.01 9.35 0.83
C ILE A 121 9.43 8.80 0.90
N ALA A 122 10.04 8.75 2.09
CA ALA A 122 11.36 8.18 2.29
C ALA A 122 11.41 6.71 1.86
N THR A 123 10.36 5.95 2.16
CA THR A 123 10.24 4.55 1.72
C THR A 123 10.09 4.45 0.20
N LEU A 124 9.27 5.31 -0.42
CA LEU A 124 9.14 5.36 -1.88
C LEU A 124 10.45 5.67 -2.59
N ALA A 125 11.25 6.59 -2.04
CA ALA A 125 12.59 6.92 -2.56
C ALA A 125 13.61 5.81 -2.25
N GLY A 126 13.44 5.10 -1.13
CA GLY A 126 14.29 3.98 -0.74
C GLY A 126 14.12 2.74 -1.60
N ILE A 127 12.92 2.48 -2.13
CA ILE A 127 12.64 1.33 -3.01
C ILE A 127 13.55 1.29 -4.25
N PRO A 128 13.67 2.33 -5.09
CA PRO A 128 14.55 2.28 -6.25
C PRO A 128 16.03 2.16 -5.87
N LEU A 129 16.46 2.74 -4.74
CA LEU A 129 17.83 2.58 -4.24
C LEU A 129 18.11 1.14 -3.80
N ALA A 130 17.17 0.53 -3.07
CA ALA A 130 17.25 -0.86 -2.66
C ALA A 130 17.17 -1.81 -3.84
N ALA A 131 16.31 -1.53 -4.83
CA ALA A 131 16.22 -2.28 -6.08
C ALA A 131 17.53 -2.21 -6.87
N TRP A 132 18.11 -1.01 -7.02
CA TRP A 132 19.40 -0.83 -7.69
C TRP A 132 20.55 -1.55 -6.97
N ALA A 133 20.56 -1.50 -5.62
CA ALA A 133 21.53 -2.23 -4.81
C ALA A 133 21.34 -3.74 -4.94
N ALA A 134 20.10 -4.22 -4.93
CA ALA A 134 19.75 -5.63 -5.12
C ALA A 134 20.14 -6.12 -6.52
N ASP A 135 19.94 -5.32 -7.57
CA ASP A 135 20.33 -5.66 -8.94
C ASP A 135 21.86 -5.77 -9.06
N ARG A 136 22.62 -4.89 -8.39
CA ARG A 136 24.09 -4.97 -8.36
C ARG A 136 24.63 -6.18 -7.60
N VAL A 137 23.95 -6.63 -6.54
CA VAL A 137 24.36 -7.78 -5.73
C VAL A 137 23.87 -9.09 -6.34
N GLY A 138 22.65 -9.11 -6.88
CA GLY A 138 22.03 -10.26 -7.55
C GLY A 138 22.67 -10.60 -8.89
N ALA A 139 23.13 -9.59 -9.65
CA ALA A 139 23.91 -9.82 -10.88
C ALA A 139 25.27 -10.52 -10.62
N ARG A 140 25.74 -10.59 -9.36
CA ARG A 140 26.94 -11.37 -8.99
C ARG A 140 26.66 -12.82 -8.60
N LEU A 141 25.41 -13.20 -8.39
CA LEU A 141 24.99 -14.55 -7.96
C LEU A 141 24.42 -15.40 -9.10
N SER A 142 24.26 -14.84 -10.30
CA SER A 142 23.86 -15.53 -11.53
C SER A 142 25.06 -15.83 -12.44
N VAL A 143 26.09 -16.51 -11.91
CA VAL A 143 27.18 -17.14 -12.68
C VAL A 143 27.26 -18.60 -12.30
#